data_AF-A0A3C2DCI5-F1
#
_entry.id   AF-A0A3C2DCI5-F1
#
_cell.length_a   1.000
_cell.length_b   1.000
_cell.length_c   1.000
_cell.angle_alpha   90.00
_cell.angle_beta   90.00
_cell.angle_gamma   90.00
#
_symmetry.space_group_name_H-M   'P 1'
#
loop_
_entity.id
_entity.type
_entity.pdbx_description
1 polymer ?
#
loop_
_entity_poly.entity_id
_entity_poly.type
_entity_poly.pdbx_seq_one_letter_code
_entity_poly.pdbx_strand_id
1 'polypeptide(L)'
;AYLKLAANPADEVAAKRVLNVPKRGVGDTSVAKLDAFAAAEGLAFVDALRRTEEAGVSGRATTGIRTFLELIDDLAAGMDDGPATVLEMALERSGYFDEVRADSDHLAEGRLENLHELIGVAGEFDDVDDFLERVGLVADT
;
A
#
# COMPACT_ATOMS: atom_id res chain seq x y z
N ALA A 1 2.10 5.16 -2.52
CA ALA A 1 0.78 4.81 -1.95
C ALA A 1 0.95 3.94 -0.72
N TYR A 2 1.73 2.84 -0.78
CA TYR A 2 2.15 2.11 0.43
C TYR A 2 2.76 3.04 1.49
N LEU A 3 3.78 3.83 1.11
CA LEU A 3 4.42 4.78 2.04
C LEU A 3 3.43 5.79 2.65
N LYS A 4 2.54 6.37 1.82
CA LYS A 4 1.48 7.29 2.28
C LYS A 4 0.54 6.64 3.30
N LEU A 5 0.18 5.37 3.07
CA LEU A 5 -0.70 4.64 3.96
C LEU A 5 -0.02 4.23 5.27
N ALA A 6 1.27 3.89 5.22
CA ALA A 6 2.07 3.63 6.41
C ALA A 6 2.19 4.89 7.29
N ALA A 7 2.44 6.05 6.67
CA ALA A 7 2.48 7.35 7.36
C ALA A 7 1.09 7.80 7.86
N ASN A 8 0.03 7.50 7.11
CA ASN A 8 -1.35 7.86 7.46
C ASN A 8 -2.32 6.69 7.21
N PRO A 9 -2.60 5.87 8.24
CA PRO A 9 -3.55 4.76 8.14
C PRO A 9 -4.99 5.16 7.78
N ALA A 10 -5.35 6.45 7.94
CA ALA A 10 -6.66 6.96 7.57
C ALA A 10 -6.77 7.36 6.07
N ASP A 11 -5.69 7.28 5.29
CA ASP A 11 -5.71 7.57 3.85
C ASP A 11 -6.42 6.45 3.06
N GLU A 12 -7.75 6.57 2.97
CA GLU A 12 -8.61 5.66 2.24
C GLU A 12 -8.23 5.53 0.76
N VAL A 13 -7.80 6.62 0.13
CA VAL A 13 -7.43 6.64 -1.30
C VAL A 13 -6.18 5.82 -1.51
N ALA A 14 -5.16 5.98 -0.65
CA ALA A 14 -3.97 5.15 -0.67
C ALA A 14 -4.32 3.68 -0.40
N ALA A 15 -5.11 3.40 0.65
CA ALA A 15 -5.56 2.05 0.99
C ALA A 15 -6.20 1.33 -0.20
N LYS A 16 -7.23 1.91 -0.80
CA LYS A 16 -7.93 1.31 -1.95
C LYS A 16 -7.03 1.13 -3.17
N ARG A 17 -6.06 2.04 -3.39
CA ARG A 17 -5.11 1.95 -4.50
C ARG A 17 -4.19 0.74 -4.39
N VAL A 18 -3.76 0.37 -3.18
CA VAL A 18 -2.76 -0.71 -2.98
C VAL A 18 -3.33 -2.00 -2.42
N LEU A 19 -4.58 -2.01 -1.93
CA LEU A 19 -5.23 -3.17 -1.33
C LEU A 19 -5.10 -4.45 -2.17
N ASN A 20 -5.28 -4.33 -3.49
CA ASN A 20 -5.24 -5.46 -4.42
C ASN A 20 -4.14 -5.32 -5.49
N VAL A 21 -3.05 -4.60 -5.17
CA VAL A 21 -1.85 -4.46 -6.02
C VAL A 21 -0.59 -4.77 -5.21
N PRO A 22 0.07 -5.93 -5.41
CA PRO A 22 -0.31 -7.02 -6.33
C PRO A 22 -1.62 -7.71 -5.97
N LYS A 23 -2.14 -8.57 -6.86
CA LYS A 23 -3.43 -9.26 -6.68
C LYS A 23 -3.45 -10.09 -5.39
N ARG A 24 -4.38 -9.74 -4.48
CA ARG A 24 -4.67 -10.43 -3.21
C ARG A 24 -6.04 -11.11 -3.19
N GLY A 25 -6.77 -11.08 -4.30
CA GLY A 25 -8.11 -11.66 -4.41
C GLY A 25 -9.20 -10.82 -3.72
N VAL A 26 -8.93 -9.53 -3.47
CA VAL A 26 -9.90 -8.57 -2.94
C VAL A 26 -10.58 -7.87 -4.12
N GLY A 27 -11.79 -8.32 -4.46
CA GLY A 27 -12.56 -7.77 -5.58
C GLY A 27 -13.52 -6.65 -5.16
N ASP A 28 -14.08 -5.96 -6.16
CA ASP A 28 -14.95 -4.78 -5.99
C ASP A 28 -16.13 -5.02 -5.04
N THR A 29 -16.74 -6.21 -5.09
CA THR A 29 -17.83 -6.57 -4.16
C THR A 29 -17.37 -6.61 -2.70
N SER A 30 -16.14 -7.05 -2.43
CA SER A 30 -15.59 -7.04 -1.07
C SER A 30 -15.31 -5.61 -0.61
N VAL A 31 -14.74 -4.78 -1.49
CA VAL A 31 -14.49 -3.36 -1.22
C VAL A 31 -15.80 -2.62 -0.94
N ALA A 32 -16.84 -2.83 -1.75
CA ALA A 32 -18.14 -2.19 -1.54
C ALA A 32 -18.82 -2.59 -0.22
N LYS A 33 -18.65 -3.85 0.22
CA LYS A 33 -19.12 -4.31 1.54
C LYS A 33 -18.39 -3.60 2.68
N LEU A 34 -17.07 -3.50 2.57
CA LEU A 34 -16.23 -2.80 3.55
C LEU A 34 -16.57 -1.30 3.62
N ASP A 35 -16.83 -0.66 2.48
CA ASP A 35 -17.27 0.74 2.42
C ASP A 35 -18.60 0.94 3.14
N ALA A 36 -19.60 0.09 2.84
CA ALA A 36 -20.90 0.16 3.48
C ALA A 36 -20.80 -0.06 5.00
N PHE A 37 -19.96 -1.01 5.42
CA PHE A 37 -19.70 -1.29 6.83
C PHE A 37 -18.99 -0.13 7.53
N ALA A 38 -17.93 0.41 6.92
CA ALA A 38 -17.20 1.56 7.46
C ALA A 38 -18.12 2.77 7.67
N ALA A 39 -18.97 3.06 6.67
CA ALA A 39 -19.93 4.15 6.75
C ALA A 39 -21.01 3.92 7.82
N ALA A 40 -21.51 2.69 7.97
CA ALA A 40 -22.52 2.36 8.98
C ALA A 40 -21.98 2.46 10.42
N GLU A 41 -20.71 2.09 10.62
CA GLU A 41 -20.05 2.05 11.93
C GLU A 41 -19.29 3.34 12.26
N GLY A 42 -19.16 4.28 11.31
CA GLY A 42 -18.37 5.50 11.47
C GLY A 42 -16.87 5.24 11.59
N LEU A 43 -16.36 4.24 10.88
CA LEU A 43 -14.96 3.80 10.90
C LEU A 43 -14.17 4.36 9.70
N ALA A 44 -12.85 4.49 9.86
CA ALA A 44 -11.98 4.61 8.70
C ALA A 44 -11.97 3.28 7.91
N PHE A 45 -11.68 3.35 6.61
CA PHE A 45 -11.68 2.17 5.74
C PHE A 45 -10.71 1.06 6.23
N VAL A 46 -9.53 1.42 6.74
CA VAL A 46 -8.56 0.45 7.28
C VAL A 46 -9.09 -0.24 8.54
N ASP A 47 -9.84 0.46 9.39
CA ASP A 47 -10.46 -0.16 10.57
C ASP A 47 -11.55 -1.16 10.16
N ALA A 48 -12.30 -0.86 9.09
CA ALA A 48 -13.24 -1.81 8.51
C ALA A 48 -12.54 -3.05 7.93
N LEU A 49 -11.34 -2.92 7.35
CA LEU A 49 -10.52 -4.06 6.92
C LEU A 49 -10.16 -4.97 8.11
N ARG A 50 -9.84 -4.40 9.28
CA ARG A 50 -9.55 -5.20 10.49
C ARG A 50 -10.77 -5.97 11.01
N ARG A 51 -11.98 -5.49 10.70
CA ARG A 51 -13.28 -6.11 11.01
C ARG A 51 -13.92 -6.75 9.78
N THR A 52 -13.13 -7.25 8.83
CA THR A 52 -13.64 -7.66 7.51
C THR A 52 -14.74 -8.73 7.54
N GLU A 53 -14.73 -9.63 8.53
CA GLU A 53 -15.75 -10.67 8.67
C GLU A 53 -17.11 -10.10 9.09
N GLU A 54 -17.11 -9.08 9.95
CA GLU A 54 -18.31 -8.36 10.36
C GLU A 54 -18.94 -7.58 9.19
N ALA A 55 -18.10 -7.09 8.26
CA ALA A 55 -18.53 -6.51 6.99
C ALA A 55 -19.12 -7.55 6.00
N GLY A 56 -19.17 -8.84 6.36
CA GLY A 56 -19.70 -9.91 5.52
C GLY A 56 -18.80 -10.27 4.34
N VAL A 57 -17.50 -9.98 4.42
CA VAL A 57 -16.47 -10.44 3.48
C VAL A 57 -15.95 -11.81 3.94
N SER A 58 -15.78 -12.73 2.99
CA SER A 58 -15.41 -14.12 3.29
C SER A 58 -14.47 -14.71 2.24
N GLY A 59 -13.84 -15.83 2.56
CA GLY A 59 -13.05 -16.63 1.61
C GLY A 59 -11.72 -15.99 1.27
N ARG A 60 -11.31 -16.04 -0.02
CA ARG A 60 -10.00 -15.56 -0.47
C ARG A 60 -9.76 -14.08 -0.15
N ALA A 61 -10.80 -13.26 -0.19
CA ALA A 61 -10.71 -11.83 0.13
C ALA A 61 -10.27 -11.61 1.58
N THR A 62 -10.81 -12.36 2.54
CA THR A 62 -10.41 -12.26 3.97
C THR A 62 -8.93 -12.55 4.16
N THR A 63 -8.41 -13.60 3.52
CA THR A 63 -6.97 -13.93 3.58
C THR A 63 -6.13 -12.82 2.94
N GLY A 64 -6.53 -12.33 1.77
CA GLY A 64 -5.84 -11.24 1.09
C GLY A 64 -5.81 -9.94 1.89
N ILE A 65 -6.91 -9.60 2.57
CA ILE A 65 -7.01 -8.45 3.46
C ILE A 65 -6.10 -8.63 4.67
N ARG A 66 -6.06 -9.82 5.28
CA ARG A 66 -5.16 -10.09 6.41
C ARG A 66 -3.69 -9.89 6.03
N THR A 67 -3.25 -10.47 4.92
CA THR A 67 -1.87 -10.29 4.41
C THR A 67 -1.57 -8.84 4.08
N PHE A 68 -2.55 -8.10 3.56
CA PHE A 68 -2.40 -6.67 3.34
C PHE A 68 -2.24 -5.89 4.65
N LEU A 69 -3.06 -6.16 5.67
CA LEU A 69 -2.96 -5.51 6.98
C LEU A 69 -1.62 -5.80 7.67
N GLU A 70 -1.16 -7.05 7.64
CA GLU A 70 0.16 -7.45 8.15
C GLU A 70 1.28 -6.64 7.48
N LEU A 71 1.23 -6.49 6.15
CA LEU A 71 2.18 -5.65 5.43
C LEU A 71 2.13 -4.19 5.91
N ILE A 72 0.95 -3.57 5.99
CA ILE A 72 0.85 -2.16 6.40
C ILE A 72 1.32 -1.96 7.85
N ASP A 73 0.99 -2.87 8.75
CA ASP A 73 1.43 -2.81 10.15
C ASP A 73 2.95 -2.87 10.26
N ASP A 74 3.59 -3.72 9.45
CA ASP A 74 5.04 -3.81 9.44
C ASP A 74 5.72 -2.61 8.76
N LEU A 75 5.13 -2.04 7.71
CA LEU A 75 5.64 -0.81 7.11
C LEU A 75 5.55 0.36 8.07
N ALA A 76 4.44 0.47 8.82
CA ALA A 76 4.29 1.48 9.85
C ALA A 76 5.32 1.32 10.99
N ALA A 77 5.67 0.08 11.34
CA ALA A 77 6.71 -0.19 12.34
C ALA A 77 8.13 0.16 11.86
N GLY A 78 8.40 0.14 10.55
CA GLY A 78 9.69 0.50 9.96
C GLY A 78 9.85 1.98 9.62
N MET A 79 8.89 2.84 9.95
CA MET A 79 8.90 4.27 9.58
C MET A 79 10.15 5.02 10.09
N ASP A 80 10.65 4.64 11.26
CA ASP A 80 11.86 5.21 11.87
C ASP A 80 13.16 4.78 11.16
N ASP A 81 13.12 3.78 10.27
CA ASP A 81 14.26 3.31 9.47
C ASP A 81 14.46 4.12 8.17
N GLY A 82 13.61 5.13 7.96
CA GLY A 82 13.67 6.06 6.84
C GLY A 82 12.91 5.61 5.58
N PRO A 83 12.60 6.54 4.67
CA PRO A 83 11.70 6.30 3.53
C PRO A 83 12.26 5.29 2.52
N ALA A 84 13.57 5.24 2.30
CA ALA A 84 14.18 4.25 1.41
C ALA A 84 13.94 2.82 1.90
N THR A 85 14.21 2.56 3.18
CA THR A 85 14.00 1.27 3.82
C THR A 85 12.54 0.83 3.75
N VAL A 86 11.61 1.72 4.09
CA VAL A 86 10.17 1.42 4.05
C VAL A 86 9.69 1.18 2.62
N LEU A 87 10.19 1.93 1.63
CA LEU A 87 9.84 1.72 0.23
C LEU A 87 10.33 0.38 -0.30
N GLU A 88 11.60 0.02 -0.02
CA GLU A 88 12.15 -1.26 -0.40
C GLU A 88 11.36 -2.40 0.25
N MET A 89 11.11 -2.31 1.56
CA MET A 89 10.27 -3.26 2.29
C MET A 89 8.87 -3.38 1.65
N ALA A 90 8.24 -2.26 1.29
CA ALA A 90 6.92 -2.27 0.67
C ALA A 90 6.94 -2.98 -0.69
N LEU A 91 7.94 -2.70 -1.52
CA LEU A 91 8.04 -3.25 -2.88
C LEU A 91 8.37 -4.75 -2.87
N GLU A 92 9.24 -5.18 -1.96
CA GLU A 92 9.60 -6.59 -1.80
C GLU A 92 8.47 -7.40 -1.15
N ARG A 93 8.00 -6.98 0.02
CA ARG A 93 7.05 -7.78 0.81
C ARG A 93 5.64 -7.79 0.26
N SER A 94 5.28 -6.77 -0.52
CA SER A 94 4.02 -6.81 -1.28
C SER A 94 4.08 -7.80 -2.44
N GLY A 95 5.27 -8.16 -2.92
CA GLY A 95 5.49 -8.88 -4.18
C GLY A 95 5.44 -7.99 -5.42
N TYR A 96 5.49 -6.66 -5.27
CA TYR A 96 5.36 -5.73 -6.39
C TYR A 96 6.55 -5.83 -7.36
N PHE A 97 7.77 -5.99 -6.83
CA PHE A 97 8.92 -6.24 -7.70
C PHE A 97 8.74 -7.52 -8.55
N ASP A 98 8.17 -8.58 -7.97
CA ASP A 98 7.94 -9.82 -8.69
C ASP A 98 6.82 -9.69 -9.73
N GLU A 99 5.77 -8.92 -9.43
CA GLU A 99 4.72 -8.57 -10.40
C GLU A 99 5.30 -7.81 -11.60
N VAL A 100 6.18 -6.83 -11.36
CA VAL A 100 6.83 -6.07 -12.43
C VAL A 100 7.78 -6.94 -13.24
N ARG A 101 8.55 -7.84 -12.61
CA ARG A 101 9.46 -8.79 -13.28
C ARG A 101 8.73 -9.84 -14.09
N ALA A 102 7.55 -10.28 -13.64
CA ALA A 102 6.73 -11.27 -14.31
C ALA A 102 5.94 -10.69 -15.49
N ASP A 103 5.85 -9.37 -15.60
CA ASP A 103 5.23 -8.71 -16.75
C ASP A 103 6.09 -8.90 -18.00
N SER A 104 5.51 -9.57 -19.00
CA SER A 104 6.15 -9.87 -20.29
C SER A 104 6.36 -8.64 -21.18
N ASP A 105 5.95 -7.47 -20.73
CA ASP A 105 6.13 -6.23 -21.46
C ASP A 105 7.61 -5.81 -21.55
N HIS A 106 8.02 -5.32 -22.71
CA HIS A 106 9.36 -4.79 -22.99
C HIS A 106 9.77 -3.61 -22.07
N LEU A 107 8.83 -3.09 -21.28
CA LEU A 107 9.03 -1.98 -20.35
C LEU A 107 9.33 -2.43 -18.90
N ALA A 108 9.31 -3.74 -18.61
CA ALA A 108 9.52 -4.24 -17.26
C ALA A 108 10.85 -3.78 -16.65
N GLU A 109 11.95 -3.82 -17.41
CA GLU A 109 13.28 -3.38 -16.99
C GLU A 109 13.29 -1.89 -16.63
N GLY A 110 12.78 -1.02 -17.51
CA GLY A 110 12.70 0.42 -17.23
C GLY A 110 11.81 0.76 -16.03
N ARG A 111 10.76 -0.01 -15.76
CA ARG A 111 9.96 0.18 -14.53
C ARG A 111 10.72 -0.23 -13.27
N LEU A 112 11.51 -1.31 -13.31
CA LEU A 112 12.36 -1.70 -12.19
C LEU A 112 13.45 -0.65 -11.94
N GLU A 113 14.07 -0.12 -12.99
CA GLU A 113 15.03 0.99 -12.90
C GLU A 113 14.39 2.21 -12.22
N ASN A 114 13.19 2.63 -12.67
CA ASN A 114 12.47 3.74 -12.04
C ASN A 114 12.16 3.50 -10.55
N LEU A 115 11.85 2.26 -10.16
CA LEU A 115 11.62 1.92 -8.75
C LEU A 115 12.91 1.99 -7.93
N HIS A 116 14.03 1.52 -8.49
CA HIS A 116 15.33 1.62 -7.82
C HIS A 116 15.82 3.08 -7.72
N GLU A 117 15.60 3.89 -8.76
CA GLU A 117 15.88 5.33 -8.70
C GLU A 117 15.02 6.01 -7.63
N LEU A 118 13.74 5.68 -7.54
CA LEU A 118 12.85 6.20 -6.48
C LEU A 118 13.38 5.86 -5.08
N ILE A 119 13.83 4.62 -4.85
CA ILE A 119 14.46 4.22 -3.57
C ILE A 119 15.75 5.00 -3.34
N GLY A 120 16.58 5.16 -4.37
CA GLY A 120 17.83 5.93 -4.30
C GLY A 120 17.60 7.38 -3.89
N VAL A 121 16.63 8.06 -4.52
CA VAL A 121 16.22 9.43 -4.17
C VAL A 121 15.66 9.49 -2.76
N ALA A 122 14.86 8.50 -2.35
CA ALA A 122 14.36 8.42 -0.99
C ALA A 122 15.48 8.27 0.05
N GLY A 123 16.62 7.68 -0.32
CA GLY A 123 17.78 7.52 0.55
C GLY A 123 18.49 8.84 0.90
N GLU A 124 18.12 9.95 0.25
CA GLU A 124 18.59 11.30 0.59
C GLU A 124 17.81 11.93 1.77
N PHE A 125 16.79 11.24 2.28
CA PHE A 125 15.90 11.73 3.34
C PHE A 125 16.00 10.84 4.58
N ASP A 126 16.09 11.46 5.76
CA ASP A 126 16.07 10.76 7.03
C ASP A 126 14.63 10.46 7.51
N ASP A 127 13.68 11.33 7.15
CA ASP A 127 12.29 11.28 7.61
C ASP A 127 11.31 11.02 6.44
N VAL A 128 10.29 10.22 6.70
CA VAL A 128 9.30 9.82 5.69
C VAL A 128 8.36 10.97 5.33
N ASP A 129 7.96 11.81 6.30
CA ASP A 129 7.07 12.93 6.07
C ASP A 129 7.75 13.99 5.19
N ASP A 130 9.04 14.28 5.44
CA ASP A 130 9.85 15.18 4.61
C ASP A 130 9.92 14.70 3.15
N PHE A 131 10.15 13.39 2.94
CA PHE A 131 10.15 12.81 1.60
C PHE A 131 8.78 12.89 0.93
N LEU A 132 7.69 12.60 1.67
CA LEU A 132 6.33 12.67 1.15
C LEU A 132 5.91 14.10 0.77
N GLU A 133 6.33 15.11 1.54
CA GLU A 133 6.13 16.51 1.21
C GLU A 133 6.83 16.85 -0.12
N ARG A 134 8.11 16.47 -0.25
CA ARG A 134 8.90 16.71 -1.47
C ARG A 134 8.25 16.09 -2.71
N VAL A 135 7.79 14.83 -2.62
CA VAL A 135 7.13 14.13 -3.73
C VAL A 135 5.79 14.77 -4.08
N GLY A 136 5.03 15.22 -3.09
CA GLY A 136 3.77 15.94 -3.30
C GLY A 136 3.96 17.21 -4.13
N LEU A 137 4.96 18.02 -3.78
CA LEU A 137 5.26 19.28 -4.47
C LEU A 137 5.67 19.09 -5.94
N VAL A 138 6.35 17.98 -6.29
CA VAL A 138 6.72 17.67 -7.68
C VAL A 138 5.53 17.18 -8.50
N ALA A 139 4.59 16.47 -7.88
CA ALA A 139 3.43 15.94 -8.58
C ALA A 139 2.39 17.01 -8.96
N ASP A 140 2.41 18.15 -8.25
CA ASP A 140 1.52 19.29 -8.47
C ASP A 140 2.08 20.34 -9.45
N THR A 141 3.32 20.19 -9.92
CA THR A 141 3.97 21.03 -10.96
C THR A 141 3.98 20.38 -12.32
#